data_AF-A0A3A9W6N0-F1
#
_entry.id   AF-A0A3A9W6N0-F1
#
_cell.length_a   1.000
_cell.length_b   1.000
_cell.length_c   1.000
_cell.angle_alpha   90.00
_cell.angle_beta   90.00
_cell.angle_gamma   90.00
#
_symmetry.space_group_name_H-M   'P 1'
#
loop_
_entity.id
_entity.type
_entity.pdbx_description
1 polymer ?
#
loop_
_entity_poly.entity_id
_entity_poly.type
_entity_poly.pdbx_seq_one_letter_code
_entity_poly.pdbx_strand_id
1 'polypeptide(L)'
;MKNKSYEYDVALSFAGENRAYVEEVANSLKNKGVKVFYDLFEEANLWGKNLYEYLSEIYQNKARYTVLFVSSFYNKKLWTNHERVSMQARAFQESREYILPARFDNTEIPGILKTIGYINLENKTPEELAVLIENKLKRDQTFFRNRWSKLSTMINPKPFIFTIKVVDEKKQLVTHAKVVLVANNSTYLEGYTDENGLAHFVIRTRKLYTVLIAHSEYPAVIFHSMNPKEDIKVTIEKSNNSGSVIINKLGQIPGISGKVEPILKPDKKLSLYADNIAIEDGKDQPSDFELNKAITLEDNGGNIMHLTFRFFQGRIALIDFYKDIK
;
A
#
# COMPACT_ATOMS: atom_id res chain seq x y z
N MET A 1 -2.90 -7.17 35.63
CA MET A 1 -3.77 -7.97 34.74
C MET A 1 -3.24 -7.84 33.32
N LYS A 2 -2.95 -8.96 32.64
CA LYS A 2 -2.39 -8.93 31.27
C LYS A 2 -3.34 -8.14 30.35
N ASN A 3 -2.83 -7.13 29.65
CA ASN A 3 -3.58 -6.40 28.61
C ASN A 3 -3.89 -7.38 27.47
N LYS A 4 -5.07 -8.02 27.50
CA LYS A 4 -5.54 -8.88 26.41
C LYS A 4 -5.93 -7.94 25.26
N SER A 5 -5.13 -7.92 24.20
CA SER A 5 -5.44 -7.17 22.97
C SER A 5 -6.39 -8.01 22.13
N TYR A 6 -7.63 -7.56 21.96
CA TYR A 6 -8.59 -8.18 21.05
C TYR A 6 -8.36 -7.69 19.62
N GLU A 7 -8.47 -8.60 18.65
CA GLU A 7 -8.40 -8.33 17.22
C GLU A 7 -9.68 -7.66 16.73
N TYR A 8 -10.83 -8.09 17.27
CA TYR A 8 -12.16 -7.59 16.96
C TYR A 8 -12.84 -6.99 18.20
N ASP A 9 -13.59 -5.91 18.00
CA ASP A 9 -14.46 -5.34 19.01
C ASP A 9 -15.71 -6.21 19.19
N VAL A 10 -16.25 -6.73 18.09
CA VAL A 10 -17.42 -7.59 18.07
C VAL A 10 -17.25 -8.70 17.04
N ALA A 11 -17.63 -9.92 17.38
CA ALA A 11 -17.82 -11.00 16.42
C ALA A 11 -19.30 -11.35 16.30
N LEU A 12 -19.76 -11.63 15.07
CA LEU A 12 -21.15 -11.95 14.79
C LEU A 12 -21.27 -13.46 14.56
N SER A 13 -21.92 -14.16 15.49
CA SER A 13 -22.17 -15.60 15.38
C SER A 13 -23.62 -15.85 15.04
N PHE A 14 -23.89 -16.42 13.86
CA PHE A 14 -25.23 -16.56 13.30
C PHE A 14 -25.35 -17.82 12.42
N ALA A 15 -26.58 -18.22 12.12
CA ALA A 15 -26.88 -19.27 11.14
C ALA A 15 -27.04 -18.63 9.76
N GLY A 16 -26.57 -19.29 8.70
CA GLY A 16 -26.62 -18.75 7.33
C GLY A 16 -28.02 -18.29 6.88
N GLU A 17 -29.10 -18.85 7.42
CA GLU A 17 -30.49 -18.45 7.17
C GLU A 17 -30.79 -17.02 7.65
N ASN A 18 -30.06 -16.53 8.66
CA ASN A 18 -30.20 -15.18 9.18
C ASN A 18 -29.22 -14.18 8.53
N ARG A 19 -28.53 -14.57 7.45
CA ARG A 19 -27.43 -13.79 6.85
C ARG A 19 -27.83 -12.38 6.43
N ALA A 20 -28.96 -12.21 5.75
CA ALA A 20 -29.38 -10.91 5.24
C ALA A 20 -29.43 -9.84 6.35
N TYR A 21 -30.07 -10.16 7.47
CA TYR A 21 -30.14 -9.27 8.63
C TYR A 21 -28.75 -9.01 9.23
N VAL A 22 -27.94 -10.06 9.39
CA VAL A 22 -26.62 -9.95 10.05
C VAL A 22 -25.61 -9.18 9.21
N GLU A 23 -25.69 -9.29 7.88
CA GLU A 23 -24.87 -8.54 6.95
C GLU A 23 -25.12 -7.04 7.04
N GLU A 24 -26.39 -6.62 7.13
CA GLU A 24 -26.75 -5.21 7.34
C GLU A 24 -26.22 -4.68 8.68
N VAL A 25 -26.32 -5.48 9.75
CA VAL A 25 -25.71 -5.15 11.06
C VAL A 25 -24.19 -5.01 10.93
N ALA A 26 -23.53 -5.95 10.25
CA ALA A 26 -22.09 -5.96 10.06
C ALA A 26 -21.61 -4.71 9.30
N ASN A 27 -22.30 -4.35 8.23
CA ASN A 27 -22.00 -3.17 7.43
C ASN A 27 -22.25 -1.87 8.21
N SER A 28 -23.35 -1.78 8.96
CA SER A 28 -23.63 -0.61 9.81
C SER A 28 -22.55 -0.42 10.88
N LEU A 29 -22.18 -1.48 11.59
CA LEU A 29 -21.11 -1.44 12.59
C LEU A 29 -19.76 -1.07 11.99
N LYS A 30 -19.43 -1.60 10.81
CA LYS A 30 -18.20 -1.27 10.07
C LYS A 30 -18.17 0.21 9.68
N ASN A 31 -19.28 0.75 9.20
CA ASN A 31 -19.42 2.18 8.87
C ASN A 31 -19.25 3.09 10.10
N LYS A 32 -19.64 2.60 11.28
CA LYS A 32 -19.42 3.26 12.58
C LYS A 32 -17.99 3.08 13.14
N GLY A 33 -17.10 2.43 12.39
CA GLY A 33 -15.70 2.23 12.76
C GLY A 33 -15.46 1.15 13.82
N VAL A 34 -16.42 0.24 14.03
CA VAL A 34 -16.27 -0.92 14.92
C VAL A 34 -15.51 -2.03 14.18
N LYS A 35 -14.54 -2.68 14.83
CA LYS A 35 -13.87 -3.86 14.25
C LYS A 35 -14.76 -5.08 14.40
N VAL A 36 -15.44 -5.45 13.31
CA VAL A 36 -16.40 -6.55 13.28
C VAL A 36 -15.80 -7.77 12.59
N PHE A 37 -15.86 -8.93 13.24
CA PHE A 37 -15.65 -10.21 12.58
C PHE A 37 -16.97 -10.68 11.93
N TYR A 38 -16.92 -10.87 10.62
CA TYR A 38 -18.01 -11.38 9.76
C TYR A 38 -17.39 -12.25 8.65
N ASP A 39 -18.00 -13.40 8.35
CA ASP A 39 -17.42 -14.45 7.51
C ASP A 39 -17.05 -13.95 6.09
N LEU A 40 -17.90 -13.15 5.45
CA LEU A 40 -17.60 -12.59 4.12
C LEU A 40 -16.52 -11.51 4.12
N PHE A 41 -16.26 -10.84 5.24
CA PHE A 41 -15.14 -9.88 5.32
C PHE A 41 -13.79 -10.58 5.38
N GLU A 42 -13.77 -11.88 5.69
CA GLU A 42 -12.58 -12.67 5.99
C GLU A 42 -12.41 -13.88 5.05
N GLU A 43 -13.07 -13.87 3.88
CA GLU A 43 -13.13 -15.01 2.95
C GLU A 43 -11.75 -15.58 2.59
N ALA A 44 -10.79 -14.71 2.26
CA ALA A 44 -9.40 -15.10 1.97
C ALA A 44 -8.68 -15.69 3.21
N ASN A 45 -9.01 -15.23 4.41
CA ASN A 45 -8.42 -15.69 5.66
C ASN A 45 -9.05 -17.00 6.16
N LEU A 46 -10.25 -17.34 5.71
CA LEU A 46 -10.97 -18.57 6.06
C LEU A 46 -10.64 -19.74 5.12
N TRP A 47 -10.14 -19.46 3.92
CA TRP A 47 -9.81 -20.49 2.93
C TRP A 47 -8.77 -21.49 3.44
N GLY A 48 -9.12 -22.78 3.48
CA GLY A 48 -8.24 -23.88 3.90
C GLY A 48 -8.10 -24.08 5.41
N LYS A 49 -8.77 -23.28 6.25
CA LYS A 49 -8.74 -23.45 7.71
C LYS A 49 -9.79 -24.43 8.20
N ASN A 50 -9.51 -25.09 9.34
CA ASN A 50 -10.53 -25.74 10.13
C ASN A 50 -11.45 -24.66 10.74
N LEU A 51 -12.57 -24.39 10.07
CA LEU A 51 -13.51 -23.32 10.42
C LEU A 51 -13.99 -23.43 11.87
N TYR A 52 -14.13 -24.64 12.40
CA TYR A 52 -14.62 -24.85 13.76
C TYR A 52 -13.66 -24.32 14.83
N GLU A 53 -12.38 -24.72 14.73
CA GLU A 53 -11.34 -24.30 15.67
C GLU A 53 -11.09 -22.79 15.55
N TYR A 54 -11.03 -22.29 14.32
CA TYR A 54 -10.76 -20.88 14.06
C TYR A 54 -11.88 -19.96 14.55
N LEU A 55 -13.15 -20.28 14.28
CA LEU A 55 -14.29 -19.51 14.78
C LEU A 55 -14.38 -19.57 16.31
N SER A 56 -14.12 -20.73 16.92
CA SER A 56 -14.08 -20.87 18.38
C SER A 56 -12.99 -19.99 19.00
N GLU A 57 -11.81 -19.94 18.40
CA GLU A 57 -10.71 -19.08 18.84
C GLU A 57 -11.09 -17.61 18.75
N ILE A 58 -11.78 -17.21 17.68
CA ILE A 58 -12.25 -15.83 17.50
C ILE A 58 -13.26 -15.46 18.57
N TYR A 59 -14.33 -16.25 18.72
CA TYR A 59 -15.43 -15.93 19.63
C TYR A 59 -15.01 -15.92 21.10
N GLN A 60 -14.02 -16.71 21.50
CA GLN A 60 -13.58 -16.81 22.89
C GLN A 60 -12.39 -15.90 23.21
N ASN A 61 -11.47 -15.71 22.27
CA ASN A 61 -10.16 -15.14 22.57
C ASN A 61 -9.79 -13.91 21.76
N LYS A 62 -10.27 -13.77 20.52
CA LYS A 62 -9.88 -12.66 19.63
C LYS A 62 -10.93 -11.55 19.55
N ALA A 63 -12.19 -11.83 19.87
CA ALA A 63 -13.25 -10.84 19.94
C ALA A 63 -13.50 -10.38 21.39
N ARG A 64 -13.74 -9.08 21.56
CA ARG A 64 -14.08 -8.50 22.86
C ARG A 64 -15.51 -8.86 23.29
N TYR A 65 -16.45 -8.75 22.36
CA TYR A 65 -17.80 -9.27 22.51
C TYR A 65 -18.14 -10.19 21.35
N THR A 66 -18.98 -11.20 21.60
CA THR A 66 -19.57 -12.05 20.57
C THR A 66 -21.08 -11.86 20.63
N VAL A 67 -21.66 -11.28 19.58
CA VAL A 67 -23.11 -11.18 19.42
C VAL A 67 -23.59 -12.50 18.88
N LEU A 68 -24.42 -13.16 19.67
CA LEU A 68 -24.99 -14.45 19.34
C LEU A 68 -26.40 -14.24 18.79
N PHE A 69 -26.57 -14.46 17.49
CA PHE A 69 -27.85 -14.41 16.83
C PHE A 69 -28.60 -15.72 17.04
N VAL A 70 -29.41 -15.75 18.09
CA VAL A 70 -30.18 -16.92 18.51
C VAL A 70 -31.39 -17.08 17.60
N SER A 71 -31.48 -18.24 16.97
CA SER A 71 -32.63 -18.70 16.21
C SER A 71 -32.75 -20.22 16.28
N SER A 72 -33.91 -20.75 15.91
CA SER A 72 -34.14 -22.18 15.74
C SER A 72 -33.18 -22.81 14.71
N PHE A 73 -32.81 -22.07 13.66
CA PHE A 73 -31.78 -22.47 12.69
C PHE A 73 -30.39 -22.56 13.33
N TYR A 74 -30.04 -21.57 14.16
CA TYR A 74 -28.79 -21.55 14.92
C TYR A 74 -28.66 -22.77 15.83
N ASN A 75 -29.72 -23.11 16.57
CA ASN A 75 -29.72 -24.26 17.45
C ASN A 75 -29.58 -25.59 16.67
N LYS A 76 -30.31 -25.76 15.57
CA LYS A 76 -30.22 -26.98 14.74
C LYS A 76 -28.82 -27.20 14.15
N LYS A 77 -28.17 -26.14 13.69
CA LYS A 77 -26.85 -26.21 13.03
C LYS A 77 -25.70 -26.40 14.01
N LEU A 78 -25.72 -25.72 15.16
CA LEU A 78 -24.65 -25.87 16.14
C LEU A 78 -24.75 -27.16 16.97
N TRP A 79 -25.95 -27.68 17.23
CA TRP A 79 -26.17 -28.68 18.29
C TRP A 79 -26.48 -30.10 17.79
N THR A 80 -26.19 -30.41 16.53
CA THR A 80 -26.43 -31.74 15.92
C THR A 80 -25.44 -32.83 16.33
N ASN A 81 -24.36 -32.53 17.08
CA ASN A 81 -23.30 -33.49 17.40
C ASN A 81 -22.93 -33.45 18.90
N HIS A 82 -23.27 -34.50 19.65
CA HIS A 82 -23.24 -34.56 21.13
C HIS A 82 -21.87 -34.25 21.77
N GLU A 83 -20.74 -34.52 21.12
CA GLU A 83 -19.42 -34.17 21.67
C GLU A 83 -19.13 -32.66 21.59
N ARG A 84 -19.66 -31.98 20.56
CA ARG A 84 -19.47 -30.54 20.32
C ARG A 84 -20.32 -29.68 21.27
N VAL A 85 -21.50 -30.18 21.62
CA VAL A 85 -22.45 -29.61 22.59
C VAL A 85 -21.75 -29.32 23.93
N SER A 86 -21.00 -30.27 24.46
CA SER A 86 -20.39 -30.16 25.80
C SER A 86 -19.24 -29.15 25.87
N MET A 87 -18.41 -29.07 24.82
CA MET A 87 -17.30 -28.11 24.78
C MET A 87 -17.78 -26.66 24.63
N GLN A 88 -18.79 -26.42 23.79
CA GLN A 88 -19.31 -25.07 23.57
C GLN A 88 -20.22 -24.61 24.73
N ALA A 89 -21.04 -25.51 25.28
CA ALA A 89 -21.83 -25.20 26.48
C ALA A 89 -20.94 -24.78 27.65
N ARG A 90 -19.78 -25.45 27.83
CA ARG A 90 -18.80 -25.08 28.85
C ARG A 90 -18.16 -23.71 28.59
N ALA A 91 -17.83 -23.39 27.33
CA ALA A 91 -17.31 -22.07 26.96
C ALA A 91 -18.32 -20.93 27.20
N PHE A 92 -19.62 -21.22 27.07
CA PHE A 92 -20.71 -20.28 27.36
C PHE A 92 -21.06 -20.18 28.85
N GLN A 93 -20.87 -21.26 29.62
CA GLN A 93 -21.08 -21.29 31.07
C GLN A 93 -19.96 -20.60 31.87
N GLU A 94 -18.75 -20.49 31.32
CA GLU A 94 -17.66 -19.68 31.90
C GLU A 94 -17.98 -18.18 31.77
N SER A 95 -18.90 -17.75 32.62
CA SER A 95 -19.55 -16.44 32.67
C SER A 95 -18.54 -15.30 32.68
N ARG A 96 -18.32 -14.73 31.50
CA ARG A 96 -17.72 -13.41 31.31
C ARG A 96 -18.70 -12.61 30.46
N GLU A 97 -18.80 -11.32 30.72
CA GLU A 97 -19.75 -10.38 30.12
C GLU A 97 -19.62 -10.21 28.57
N TYR A 98 -18.86 -11.07 27.89
CA TYR A 98 -18.49 -10.95 26.48
C TYR A 98 -19.53 -11.50 25.49
N ILE A 99 -20.50 -12.31 25.92
CA ILE A 99 -21.53 -12.84 25.00
C ILE A 99 -22.79 -11.96 25.09
N LEU A 100 -23.27 -11.53 23.92
CA LEU A 100 -24.44 -10.65 23.77
C LEU A 100 -25.54 -11.38 22.99
N PRO A 101 -26.50 -12.03 23.67
CA PRO A 101 -27.59 -12.73 22.97
C PRO A 101 -28.54 -11.74 22.27
N ALA A 102 -28.74 -11.95 20.98
CA ALA A 102 -29.70 -11.26 20.13
C ALA A 102 -30.64 -12.30 19.52
N ARG A 103 -31.92 -12.27 19.89
CA ARG A 103 -32.86 -13.37 19.62
C ARG A 103 -33.80 -13.01 18.48
N PHE A 104 -33.81 -13.83 17.43
CA PHE A 104 -34.85 -13.81 16.40
C PHE A 104 -36.11 -14.55 16.84
N ASP A 105 -35.99 -15.50 17.76
CA ASP A 105 -37.10 -16.27 18.30
C ASP A 105 -36.85 -16.70 19.77
N ASN A 106 -37.82 -17.41 20.35
CA ASN A 106 -37.74 -17.89 21.73
C ASN A 106 -36.87 -19.15 21.90
N THR A 107 -36.07 -19.55 20.90
CA THR A 107 -35.27 -20.78 20.96
C THR A 107 -34.27 -20.76 22.11
N GLU A 108 -34.30 -21.78 22.96
CA GLU A 108 -33.32 -21.95 24.04
C GLU A 108 -32.00 -22.52 23.49
N ILE A 109 -30.88 -21.91 23.89
CA ILE A 109 -29.53 -22.38 23.53
C ILE A 109 -28.89 -22.99 24.79
N PRO A 110 -28.52 -24.28 24.77
CA PRO A 110 -27.83 -24.90 25.90
C PRO A 110 -26.52 -24.16 26.22
N GLY A 111 -26.23 -23.97 27.51
CA GLY A 111 -25.04 -23.24 27.98
C GLY A 111 -25.24 -21.72 28.16
N ILE A 112 -26.35 -21.14 27.70
CA ILE A 112 -26.72 -19.75 27.99
C ILE A 112 -27.75 -19.73 29.11
N LEU A 113 -27.39 -19.16 30.26
CA LEU A 113 -28.30 -19.05 31.39
C LEU A 113 -29.49 -18.14 31.06
N LYS A 114 -30.69 -18.53 31.49
CA LYS A 114 -31.92 -17.74 31.33
C LYS A 114 -31.86 -16.35 32.00
N THR A 115 -30.93 -16.18 32.92
CA THR A 115 -30.68 -14.93 33.65
C THR A 115 -29.83 -13.91 32.86
N ILE A 116 -29.29 -14.29 31.69
CA ILE A 116 -28.53 -13.40 30.82
C ILE A 116 -29.49 -12.50 30.03
N GLY A 117 -29.30 -11.18 30.16
CA GLY A 117 -30.07 -10.19 29.39
C GLY A 117 -29.85 -10.35 27.88
N TYR A 118 -30.94 -10.26 27.11
CA TYR A 118 -30.92 -10.43 25.65
C TYR A 118 -31.63 -9.27 24.95
N ILE A 119 -31.34 -9.10 23.66
CA ILE A 119 -32.07 -8.20 22.77
C ILE A 119 -33.03 -8.99 21.91
N ASN A 120 -34.33 -8.69 21.97
CA ASN A 120 -35.31 -9.22 21.02
C ASN A 120 -35.20 -8.48 19.68
N LEU A 121 -35.05 -9.22 18.58
CA LEU A 121 -34.88 -8.74 17.20
C LEU A 121 -36.19 -8.71 16.39
N GLU A 122 -37.28 -9.28 16.88
CA GLU A 122 -38.57 -9.38 16.17
C GLU A 122 -39.08 -8.02 15.65
N ASN A 123 -38.84 -6.96 16.42
CA ASN A 123 -39.22 -5.58 16.07
C ASN A 123 -38.01 -4.63 16.11
N LYS A 124 -36.82 -5.10 15.74
CA LYS A 124 -35.65 -4.23 15.61
C LYS A 124 -35.07 -4.32 14.22
N THR A 125 -34.73 -3.17 13.69
CA THR A 125 -33.96 -3.05 12.45
C THR A 125 -32.49 -3.38 12.70
N PRO A 126 -31.75 -3.79 11.65
CA PRO A 126 -30.31 -3.97 11.71
C PRO A 126 -29.54 -2.74 12.25
N GLU A 127 -29.95 -1.54 11.84
CA GLU A 127 -29.34 -0.27 12.28
C GLU A 127 -29.54 -0.02 13.78
N GLU A 128 -30.76 -0.23 14.30
CA GLU A 128 -31.04 -0.09 15.73
C GLU A 128 -30.22 -1.08 16.57
N LEU A 129 -30.07 -2.32 16.10
CA LEU A 129 -29.20 -3.28 16.76
C LEU A 129 -27.73 -2.84 16.73
N ALA A 130 -27.24 -2.34 15.60
CA ALA A 130 -25.88 -1.83 15.49
C ALA A 130 -25.62 -0.66 16.46
N VAL A 131 -26.58 0.26 16.63
CA VAL A 131 -26.51 1.33 17.62
C VAL A 131 -26.46 0.80 19.05
N LEU A 132 -27.25 -0.24 19.38
CA LEU A 132 -27.21 -0.87 20.70
C LEU A 132 -25.86 -1.52 20.99
N ILE A 133 -25.29 -2.22 20.00
CA ILE A 133 -23.97 -2.83 20.10
C ILE A 133 -22.89 -1.76 20.30
N GLU A 134 -22.95 -0.66 19.54
CA GLU A 134 -22.05 0.49 19.70
C GLU A 134 -22.14 1.11 21.10
N ASN A 135 -23.36 1.24 21.65
CA ASN A 135 -23.57 1.75 23.00
C ASN A 135 -23.07 0.80 24.08
N LYS A 136 -23.21 -0.52 23.90
CA LYS A 136 -22.64 -1.54 24.81
C LYS A 136 -21.12 -1.43 24.83
N LEU A 137 -20.50 -1.30 23.65
CA LEU A 137 -19.08 -1.06 23.50
C LEU A 137 -18.64 0.23 24.24
N LYS A 138 -19.34 1.35 24.04
CA LYS A 138 -19.05 2.64 24.71
C LYS A 138 -19.11 2.58 26.24
N ARG A 139 -20.04 1.83 26.82
CA ARG A 139 -20.26 1.82 28.29
C ARG A 139 -19.24 1.03 29.09
N ASP A 140 -18.53 0.11 28.46
CA ASP A 140 -17.49 -0.66 29.14
C ASP A 140 -16.31 0.27 29.47
N GLN A 141 -16.02 0.55 30.75
CA GLN A 141 -14.96 1.51 31.14
C GLN A 141 -13.57 1.10 30.62
N THR A 142 -13.35 -0.18 30.29
CA THR A 142 -12.11 -0.64 29.64
C THR A 142 -12.09 -0.39 28.13
N PHE A 143 -13.23 -0.02 27.52
CA PHE A 143 -13.31 0.54 26.18
C PHE A 143 -12.66 1.92 26.11
N PHE A 144 -12.86 2.75 27.14
CA PHE A 144 -12.17 4.04 27.25
C PHE A 144 -10.72 3.88 27.71
N ARG A 145 -10.40 2.90 28.55
CA ARG A 145 -9.03 2.64 29.02
C ARG A 145 -8.08 2.17 27.90
N ASN A 146 -8.61 1.57 26.83
CA ASN A 146 -7.87 1.23 25.60
C ASN A 146 -8.14 2.21 24.44
N ARG A 147 -8.92 3.27 24.68
CA ARG A 147 -9.16 4.40 23.75
C ARG A 147 -8.55 5.72 24.25
N TRP A 148 -7.48 5.68 25.06
CA TRP A 148 -6.44 6.67 24.80
C TRP A 148 -5.87 6.36 23.43
N SER A 149 -6.46 7.02 22.43
CA SER A 149 -5.92 7.24 21.11
C SER A 149 -4.98 6.12 20.64
N LYS A 150 -5.51 4.91 20.45
CA LYS A 150 -4.93 4.11 19.37
C LYS A 150 -5.27 4.92 18.13
N LEU A 151 -4.28 5.69 17.70
CA LEU A 151 -4.16 6.18 16.34
C LEU A 151 -4.51 4.96 15.46
N SER A 152 -5.77 4.83 15.05
CA SER A 152 -6.06 4.12 13.83
C SER A 152 -5.46 5.05 12.80
N THR A 153 -4.17 4.88 12.54
CA THR A 153 -3.67 5.16 11.22
C THR A 153 -4.67 4.46 10.32
N MET A 154 -5.53 5.25 9.68
CA MET A 154 -5.84 4.93 8.30
C MET A 154 -4.50 4.47 7.72
N ILE A 155 -4.41 3.30 7.11
CA ILE A 155 -3.27 3.00 6.25
C ILE A 155 -3.45 3.85 4.97
N ASN A 156 -3.70 5.15 5.16
CA ASN A 156 -3.10 6.16 4.34
C ASN A 156 -1.70 6.29 4.96
N PRO A 157 -0.64 5.72 4.34
CA PRO A 157 0.69 6.00 4.83
C PRO A 157 0.82 7.52 4.91
N LYS A 158 0.95 8.05 6.13
CA LYS A 158 1.13 9.48 6.33
C LYS A 158 2.23 9.91 5.35
N PRO A 159 2.00 10.94 4.53
CA PRO A 159 3.05 11.42 3.65
C PRO A 159 4.29 11.66 4.50
N PHE A 160 5.36 10.93 4.20
CA PHE A 160 6.62 11.10 4.90
C PHE A 160 7.63 11.70 3.92
N ILE A 161 8.58 12.45 4.48
CA ILE A 161 9.67 13.00 3.69
C ILE A 161 10.72 11.90 3.58
N PHE A 162 11.06 11.59 2.35
CA PHE A 162 12.18 10.72 2.01
C PHE A 162 13.27 11.59 1.38
N THR A 163 14.47 11.53 1.92
CA THR A 163 15.60 12.37 1.52
C THR A 163 16.68 11.53 0.87
N ILE A 164 17.19 12.02 -0.26
CA ILE A 164 18.39 11.48 -0.91
C ILE A 164 19.49 12.52 -0.76
N LYS A 165 20.58 12.14 -0.08
CA LYS A 165 21.82 12.92 -0.04
C LYS A 165 22.76 12.45 -1.14
N VAL A 166 23.20 13.36 -2.01
CA VAL A 166 24.15 13.07 -3.08
C VAL A 166 25.49 13.73 -2.76
N VAL A 167 26.55 12.93 -2.74
CA VAL A 167 27.93 13.40 -2.57
C VAL A 167 28.83 12.81 -3.65
N ASP A 168 29.97 13.44 -3.91
CA ASP A 168 30.99 12.87 -4.79
C ASP A 168 31.91 11.88 -4.03
N GLU A 169 32.86 11.26 -4.76
CA GLU A 169 33.84 10.34 -4.19
C GLU A 169 34.75 10.96 -3.11
N LYS A 170 34.87 12.29 -3.10
CA LYS A 170 35.60 13.08 -2.09
C LYS A 170 34.70 13.54 -0.94
N LYS A 171 33.45 13.08 -0.89
CA LYS A 171 32.41 13.45 0.08
C LYS A 171 31.96 14.92 0.00
N GLN A 172 32.26 15.61 -1.09
CA GLN A 172 31.74 16.95 -1.37
C GLN A 172 30.27 16.86 -1.76
N LEU A 173 29.51 17.90 -1.42
CA LEU A 173 28.07 17.94 -1.67
C LEU A 173 27.82 18.19 -3.17
N VAL A 174 27.00 17.35 -3.79
CA VAL A 174 26.63 17.54 -5.20
C VAL A 174 25.31 18.30 -5.23
N THR A 175 25.38 19.57 -5.61
CA THR A 175 24.22 20.47 -5.72
C THR A 175 23.58 20.38 -7.11
N HIS A 176 22.30 20.73 -7.23
CA HIS A 176 21.58 20.78 -8.51
C HIS A 176 21.51 19.47 -9.32
N ALA A 177 21.79 18.32 -8.71
CA ALA A 177 21.59 17.02 -9.34
C ALA A 177 20.09 16.72 -9.42
N LYS A 178 19.61 16.36 -10.62
CA LYS A 178 18.22 15.97 -10.83
C LYS A 178 18.03 14.55 -10.32
N VAL A 179 17.06 14.37 -9.43
CA VAL A 179 16.71 13.07 -8.84
C VAL A 179 15.26 12.75 -9.18
N VAL A 180 15.02 11.57 -9.75
CA VAL A 180 13.69 11.12 -10.15
C VAL A 180 13.41 9.73 -9.57
N LEU A 181 12.27 9.60 -8.90
CA LEU A 181 11.75 8.34 -8.37
C LEU A 181 10.66 7.81 -9.31
N VAL A 182 10.92 6.71 -10.01
CA VAL A 182 9.98 6.11 -10.96
C VAL A 182 9.32 4.87 -10.36
N ALA A 183 7.99 4.87 -10.21
CA ALA A 183 7.25 3.70 -9.72
C ALA A 183 6.98 2.68 -10.83
N ASN A 184 6.65 1.43 -10.46
CA ASN A 184 6.35 0.36 -11.42
C ASN A 184 5.18 0.67 -12.37
N ASN A 185 4.22 1.49 -11.93
CA ASN A 185 3.09 1.94 -12.76
C ASN A 185 3.43 3.19 -13.61
N SER A 186 4.71 3.52 -13.76
CA SER A 186 5.23 4.67 -14.52
C SER A 186 4.86 6.06 -14.02
N THR A 187 4.25 6.18 -12.84
CA THR A 187 4.15 7.48 -12.14
C THR A 187 5.50 7.83 -11.51
N TYR A 188 5.83 9.12 -11.43
CA TYR A 188 7.13 9.54 -10.90
C TYR A 188 7.02 10.74 -9.94
N LEU A 189 8.06 10.91 -9.15
CA LEU A 189 8.35 12.13 -8.38
C LEU A 189 9.71 12.65 -8.81
N GLU A 190 9.89 13.97 -8.88
CA GLU A 190 11.17 14.57 -9.25
C GLU A 190 11.53 15.72 -8.31
N GLY A 191 12.83 15.97 -8.20
CA GLY A 191 13.40 17.03 -7.40
C GLY A 191 14.86 17.26 -7.80
N TYR A 192 15.47 18.28 -7.20
CA TYR A 192 16.87 18.61 -7.37
C TYR A 192 17.55 18.63 -6.02
N THR A 193 18.83 18.29 -5.98
CA THR A 193 19.61 18.49 -4.75
C THR A 193 19.81 19.97 -4.47
N ASP A 194 19.61 20.36 -3.22
CA ASP A 194 19.86 21.71 -2.72
C ASP A 194 21.36 21.99 -2.49
N GLU A 195 21.66 23.13 -1.85
CA GLU A 195 23.00 23.52 -1.43
C GLU A 195 23.66 22.55 -0.44
N ASN A 196 22.87 21.73 0.26
CA ASN A 196 23.32 20.69 1.18
C ASN A 196 23.50 19.32 0.50
N GLY A 197 23.29 19.25 -0.83
CA GLY A 197 23.29 18.01 -1.60
C GLY A 197 22.07 17.12 -1.31
N LEU A 198 20.95 17.68 -0.83
CA LEU A 198 19.76 16.95 -0.41
C LEU A 198 18.61 17.15 -1.40
N ALA A 199 17.99 16.05 -1.84
CA ALA A 199 16.73 16.05 -2.57
C ALA A 199 15.62 15.44 -1.70
N HIS A 200 14.53 16.18 -1.49
CA HIS A 200 13.43 15.80 -0.61
C HIS A 200 12.17 15.41 -1.38
N PHE A 201 11.55 14.29 -1.00
CA PHE A 201 10.37 13.74 -1.66
C PHE A 201 9.25 13.46 -0.66
N VAL A 202 8.04 13.89 -0.98
CA VAL A 202 6.85 13.58 -0.17
C VAL A 202 6.24 12.26 -0.64
N ILE A 203 6.51 11.17 0.08
CA ILE A 203 6.03 9.83 -0.27
C ILE A 203 4.65 9.58 0.32
N ARG A 204 3.63 9.56 -0.54
CA ARG A 204 2.22 9.35 -0.14
C ARG A 204 1.76 7.90 -0.15
N THR A 205 2.54 7.00 -0.75
CA THR A 205 2.20 5.57 -0.91
C THR A 205 3.45 4.73 -0.77
N ARG A 206 3.35 3.58 -0.10
CA ARG A 206 4.44 2.60 0.00
C ARG A 206 4.59 1.85 -1.34
N LYS A 207 5.31 2.45 -2.27
CA LYS A 207 5.69 1.86 -3.56
C LYS A 207 7.20 1.59 -3.56
N LEU A 208 7.61 0.62 -4.37
CA LEU A 208 9.01 0.51 -4.78
C LEU A 208 9.25 1.51 -5.92
N TYR A 209 10.41 2.15 -5.90
CA TYR A 209 10.83 3.11 -6.90
C TYR A 209 12.17 2.67 -7.51
N THR A 210 12.32 2.89 -8.82
CA THR A 210 13.64 3.03 -9.43
C THR A 210 14.09 4.47 -9.21
N VAL A 211 15.24 4.65 -8.56
CA VAL A 211 15.86 5.97 -8.36
C VAL A 211 16.81 6.25 -9.50
N LEU A 212 16.62 7.39 -10.14
CA LEU A 212 17.47 7.92 -11.20
C LEU A 212 18.12 9.21 -10.69
N ILE A 213 19.42 9.35 -10.86
CA ILE A 213 20.14 10.58 -10.54
C ILE A 213 20.94 11.00 -11.77
N ALA A 214 20.84 12.27 -12.13
CA ALA A 214 21.60 12.87 -13.21
C ALA A 214 22.18 14.22 -12.83
N HIS A 215 23.36 14.51 -13.37
CA HIS A 215 24.03 15.80 -13.25
C HIS A 215 24.92 16.04 -14.47
N SER A 216 25.07 17.29 -14.91
CA SER A 216 25.81 17.63 -16.13
C SER A 216 27.30 17.30 -16.10
N GLU A 217 27.84 16.98 -14.92
CA GLU A 217 29.25 16.65 -14.69
C GLU A 217 29.49 15.25 -14.12
N TYR A 218 28.43 14.47 -13.91
CA TYR A 218 28.54 13.12 -13.34
C TYR A 218 27.75 12.13 -14.19
N PRO A 219 28.21 10.87 -14.33
CA PRO A 219 27.45 9.81 -14.96
C PRO A 219 26.11 9.52 -14.28
N ALA A 220 25.23 8.90 -15.04
CA ALA A 220 23.92 8.47 -14.63
C ALA A 220 24.00 7.41 -13.53
N VAL A 221 23.18 7.56 -12.49
CA VAL A 221 23.08 6.57 -11.41
C VAL A 221 21.66 6.01 -11.36
N ILE A 222 21.57 4.68 -11.22
CA ILE A 222 20.31 3.94 -11.18
C ILE A 222 20.30 2.97 -9.98
N PHE A 223 19.24 3.04 -9.16
CA PHE A 223 18.94 2.03 -8.16
C PHE A 223 17.54 1.45 -8.38
N HIS A 224 17.45 0.17 -8.70
CA HIS A 224 16.18 -0.50 -8.93
C HIS A 224 15.51 -0.95 -7.62
N SER A 225 14.18 -1.06 -7.65
CA SER A 225 13.37 -1.70 -6.59
C SER A 225 13.63 -1.14 -5.19
N MET A 226 13.93 0.15 -5.09
CA MET A 226 14.23 0.80 -3.82
C MET A 226 12.95 1.07 -3.03
N ASN A 227 13.00 0.75 -1.74
CA ASN A 227 11.92 1.05 -0.80
C ASN A 227 12.29 2.29 0.04
N PRO A 228 11.54 3.40 -0.06
CA PRO A 228 11.84 4.62 0.68
C PRO A 228 11.44 4.45 2.15
N LYS A 229 12.13 3.58 2.90
CA LYS A 229 11.89 3.40 4.34
C LYS A 229 12.72 4.36 5.18
N GLU A 230 13.94 4.62 4.73
CA GLU A 230 14.97 5.40 5.41
C GLU A 230 15.66 6.29 4.37
N ASP A 231 16.11 7.47 4.80
CA ASP A 231 16.90 8.37 3.97
C ASP A 231 18.17 7.67 3.48
N ILE A 232 18.56 7.94 2.24
CA ILE A 232 19.74 7.32 1.65
C ILE A 232 20.80 8.35 1.33
N LYS A 233 22.05 7.91 1.43
CA LYS A 233 23.19 8.64 0.91
C LYS A 233 23.73 7.91 -0.31
N VAL A 234 23.87 8.63 -1.41
CA VAL A 234 24.46 8.16 -2.66
C VAL A 234 25.80 8.86 -2.86
N THR A 235 26.84 8.08 -3.11
CA THR A 235 28.14 8.58 -3.57
C THR A 235 28.20 8.38 -5.08
N ILE A 236 28.50 9.44 -5.82
CA ILE A 236 28.67 9.40 -7.28
C ILE A 236 30.13 9.69 -7.64
N GLU A 237 30.61 9.12 -8.74
CA GLU A 237 32.00 9.27 -9.17
C GLU A 237 32.08 10.21 -10.36
N LYS A 238 32.99 11.18 -10.30
CA LYS A 238 33.25 12.05 -11.45
C LYS A 238 33.91 11.27 -12.58
N SER A 239 33.47 11.53 -13.82
CA SER A 239 34.11 10.99 -15.02
C SER A 239 34.36 12.12 -16.02
N ASN A 240 35.56 12.17 -16.59
CA ASN A 240 35.98 13.27 -17.46
C ASN A 240 35.10 13.32 -18.72
N ASN A 241 34.65 14.54 -19.07
CA ASN A 241 33.84 14.84 -20.27
C ASN A 241 32.55 14.06 -20.43
N SER A 242 32.10 13.41 -19.37
CA SER A 242 30.79 12.78 -19.33
C SER A 242 29.90 13.47 -18.32
N GLY A 243 28.62 13.48 -18.63
CA GLY A 243 27.58 13.91 -17.73
C GLY A 243 26.34 13.10 -18.01
N SER A 244 25.29 13.39 -17.27
CA SER A 244 24.02 12.72 -17.44
C SER A 244 22.87 13.72 -17.34
N VAL A 245 21.75 13.34 -17.94
CA VAL A 245 20.52 14.13 -17.92
C VAL A 245 19.30 13.23 -17.83
N ILE A 246 18.28 13.70 -17.11
CA ILE A 246 16.94 13.08 -17.10
C ILE A 246 15.98 13.99 -17.84
N ILE A 247 15.46 13.48 -18.95
CA ILE A 247 14.44 14.15 -19.74
C ILE A 247 13.09 13.45 -19.59
N ASN A 248 12.02 14.23 -19.66
CA ASN A 248 10.65 13.73 -19.68
C ASN A 248 9.98 14.19 -20.97
N LYS A 249 9.66 13.25 -21.85
CA LYS A 249 9.23 13.51 -23.22
C LYS A 249 10.34 14.19 -24.03
N LEU A 250 10.21 15.49 -24.32
CA LEU A 250 11.16 16.26 -25.12
C LEU A 250 12.13 16.99 -24.18
N GLY A 251 13.43 16.87 -24.42
CA GLY A 251 14.44 17.53 -23.60
C GLY A 251 15.68 17.95 -24.36
N GLN A 252 16.42 18.88 -23.77
CA GLN A 252 17.74 19.31 -24.25
C GLN A 252 18.82 18.51 -23.54
N ILE A 253 19.91 18.20 -24.24
CA ILE A 253 21.09 17.59 -23.63
C ILE A 253 22.15 18.67 -23.41
N PRO A 254 22.77 18.77 -22.21
CA PRO A 254 23.77 19.79 -21.93
C PRO A 254 24.97 19.76 -22.89
N GLY A 255 25.15 20.84 -23.67
CA GLY A 255 26.30 21.03 -24.56
C GLY A 255 26.10 20.60 -26.01
N ILE A 256 24.87 20.32 -26.43
CA ILE A 256 24.48 20.23 -27.84
C ILE A 256 23.27 21.12 -28.08
N SER A 257 23.22 21.80 -29.23
CA SER A 257 22.06 22.61 -29.62
C SER A 257 20.96 21.73 -30.22
N GLY A 258 19.71 21.98 -29.85
CA GLY A 258 18.54 21.21 -30.30
C GLY A 258 17.88 20.41 -29.18
N LYS A 259 16.97 19.50 -29.55
CA LYS A 259 16.19 18.71 -28.58
C LYS A 259 16.05 17.28 -29.05
N VAL A 260 15.84 16.38 -28.10
CA VAL A 260 15.59 14.96 -28.37
C VAL A 260 14.33 14.48 -27.65
N GLU A 261 13.59 13.58 -28.28
CA GLU A 261 12.38 12.95 -27.74
C GLU A 261 12.45 11.43 -27.94
N PRO A 262 12.86 10.67 -26.91
CA PRO A 262 12.80 9.21 -26.94
C PRO A 262 11.36 8.73 -26.78
N ILE A 263 11.00 7.75 -27.59
CA ILE A 263 9.66 7.15 -27.64
C ILE A 263 9.74 5.62 -27.61
N LEU A 264 8.65 5.00 -27.16
CA LEU A 264 8.40 3.56 -27.35
C LEU A 264 7.36 3.40 -28.45
N LYS A 265 7.75 2.81 -29.58
CA LYS A 265 6.86 2.52 -30.69
C LYS A 265 5.87 1.38 -30.33
N PRO A 266 4.75 1.24 -31.08
CA PRO A 266 3.78 0.16 -30.86
C PRO A 266 4.37 -1.26 -30.96
N ASP A 267 5.43 -1.43 -31.76
CA ASP A 267 6.20 -2.68 -31.89
C ASP A 267 7.17 -2.93 -30.72
N LYS A 268 7.09 -2.11 -29.67
CA LYS A 268 7.95 -2.12 -28.47
C LYS A 268 9.42 -1.78 -28.73
N LYS A 269 9.76 -1.23 -29.90
CA LYS A 269 11.10 -0.69 -30.14
C LYS A 269 11.24 0.72 -29.58
N LEU A 270 12.41 0.99 -29.01
CA LEU A 270 12.80 2.34 -28.59
C LEU A 270 13.33 3.11 -29.80
N SER A 271 12.84 4.33 -29.99
CA SER A 271 13.26 5.19 -31.09
C SER A 271 13.39 6.64 -30.63
N LEU A 272 14.18 7.42 -31.35
CA LEU A 272 14.51 8.80 -31.01
C LEU A 272 14.08 9.75 -32.12
N TYR A 273 13.30 10.77 -31.77
CA TYR A 273 13.21 11.99 -32.56
C TYR A 273 14.23 13.00 -32.07
N ALA A 274 14.73 13.83 -32.98
CA ALA A 274 15.68 14.88 -32.73
C ALA A 274 15.34 16.12 -33.59
N ASP A 275 15.27 17.27 -32.94
CA ASP A 275 14.97 18.57 -33.52
C ASP A 275 16.26 19.37 -33.65
N ASN A 276 16.60 19.76 -34.88
CA ASN A 276 17.85 20.45 -35.25
C ASN A 276 19.14 19.70 -34.85
N ILE A 277 19.09 18.37 -34.86
CA ILE A 277 20.19 17.46 -34.55
C ILE A 277 20.18 16.31 -35.56
N ALA A 278 21.34 15.96 -36.11
CA ALA A 278 21.55 14.74 -36.88
C ALA A 278 21.81 13.56 -35.94
N ILE A 279 21.14 12.43 -36.18
CA ILE A 279 21.38 11.17 -35.46
C ILE A 279 22.19 10.26 -36.39
N GLU A 280 23.36 9.78 -35.95
CA GLU A 280 24.15 8.76 -36.66
C GLU A 280 24.41 9.11 -38.13
N ASP A 281 25.06 10.24 -38.39
CA ASP A 281 25.33 10.76 -39.74
C ASP A 281 24.06 11.03 -40.58
N GLY A 282 22.95 11.37 -39.90
CA GLY A 282 21.71 11.80 -40.56
C GLY A 282 20.74 10.65 -40.92
N LYS A 283 20.70 9.57 -40.13
CA LYS A 283 19.69 8.52 -40.28
C LYS A 283 18.26 9.09 -40.22
N ASP A 284 17.36 8.43 -40.96
CA ASP A 284 15.94 8.74 -40.95
C ASP A 284 15.35 8.67 -39.54
N GLN A 285 14.41 9.56 -39.27
CA GLN A 285 13.77 9.70 -37.97
C GLN A 285 12.31 9.19 -37.98
N PRO A 286 11.83 8.55 -36.91
CA PRO A 286 12.57 8.29 -35.66
C PRO A 286 13.60 7.16 -35.82
N SER A 287 14.82 7.37 -35.31
CA SER A 287 15.89 6.37 -35.41
C SER A 287 15.82 5.42 -34.23
N ASP A 288 15.89 4.11 -34.50
CA ASP A 288 15.89 3.09 -33.44
C ASP A 288 17.18 3.14 -32.61
N PHE A 289 17.06 2.90 -31.31
CA PHE A 289 18.20 2.78 -30.40
C PHE A 289 17.98 1.67 -29.37
N GLU A 290 19.06 1.24 -28.73
CA GLU A 290 19.04 0.23 -27.67
C GLU A 290 19.54 0.83 -26.36
N LEU A 291 19.00 0.37 -25.23
CA LEU A 291 19.54 0.78 -23.94
C LEU A 291 20.98 0.30 -23.80
N ASN A 292 21.81 1.12 -23.16
CA ASN A 292 23.24 0.89 -22.92
C ASN A 292 24.11 0.78 -24.19
N LYS A 293 23.58 1.19 -25.34
CA LYS A 293 24.33 1.33 -26.58
C LYS A 293 24.49 2.81 -26.92
N ALA A 294 25.72 3.20 -27.27
CA ALA A 294 26.02 4.56 -27.65
C ALA A 294 25.43 4.87 -29.04
N ILE A 295 24.97 6.11 -29.22
CA ILE A 295 24.61 6.70 -30.50
C ILE A 295 25.29 8.06 -30.65
N THR A 296 25.64 8.43 -31.88
CA THR A 296 26.27 9.73 -32.19
C THR A 296 25.22 10.76 -32.55
N LEU A 297 25.34 11.96 -31.99
CA LEU A 297 24.56 13.15 -32.35
C LEU A 297 25.47 14.27 -32.85
N GLU A 298 25.00 15.04 -33.82
CA GLU A 298 25.67 16.26 -34.30
C GLU A 298 24.65 17.41 -34.41
N ASP A 299 24.97 18.57 -33.84
CA ASP A 299 24.15 19.79 -34.00
C ASP A 299 24.53 20.62 -35.23
N ASN A 300 23.74 21.66 -35.51
CA ASN A 300 23.99 22.58 -36.63
C ASN A 300 25.30 23.40 -36.52
N GLY A 301 25.98 23.37 -35.37
CA GLY A 301 27.30 23.96 -35.16
C GLY A 301 28.44 22.98 -35.42
N GLY A 302 28.14 21.73 -35.78
CA GLY A 302 29.13 20.66 -35.95
C GLY A 302 29.71 20.17 -34.61
N ASN A 303 28.98 20.33 -33.50
CA ASN A 303 29.36 19.73 -32.23
C ASN A 303 28.87 18.29 -32.18
N ILE A 304 29.79 17.36 -31.97
CA ILE A 304 29.52 15.92 -31.90
C ILE A 304 29.44 15.50 -30.44
N MET A 305 28.46 14.67 -30.12
CA MET A 305 28.26 14.13 -28.78
C MET A 305 27.72 12.70 -28.85
N HIS A 306 28.21 11.84 -27.96
CA HIS A 306 27.75 10.46 -27.86
C HIS A 306 26.72 10.34 -26.74
N LEU A 307 25.56 9.76 -27.04
CA LEU A 307 24.52 9.48 -26.05
C LEU A 307 24.41 7.99 -25.76
N THR A 308 24.24 7.63 -24.50
CA THR A 308 23.86 6.28 -24.08
C THR A 308 22.61 6.34 -23.22
N PHE A 309 21.50 5.78 -23.71
CA PHE A 309 20.26 5.69 -22.93
C PHE A 309 20.39 4.58 -21.88
N ARG A 310 20.42 4.95 -20.60
CA ARG A 310 20.59 4.01 -19.48
C ARG A 310 19.28 3.47 -18.95
N PHE A 311 18.21 4.24 -19.09
CA PHE A 311 16.87 3.88 -18.63
C PHE A 311 15.80 4.53 -19.50
N PHE A 312 14.71 3.82 -19.76
CA PHE A 312 13.49 4.38 -20.34
C PHE A 312 12.25 3.70 -19.72
N GLN A 313 11.34 4.48 -19.14
CA GLN A 313 10.04 3.98 -18.69
C GLN A 313 8.98 5.08 -18.74
N GLY A 314 7.80 4.77 -19.29
CA GLY A 314 6.75 5.74 -19.53
C GLY A 314 7.19 6.79 -20.55
N ARG A 315 7.69 7.93 -20.06
CA ARG A 315 8.28 9.02 -20.87
C ARG A 315 9.59 9.55 -20.30
N ILE A 316 10.13 8.88 -19.27
CA ILE A 316 11.31 9.31 -18.56
C ILE A 316 12.50 8.56 -19.14
N ALA A 317 13.50 9.30 -19.60
CA ALA A 317 14.76 8.76 -20.06
C ALA A 317 15.91 9.28 -19.19
N LEU A 318 16.77 8.38 -18.73
CA LEU A 318 18.07 8.72 -18.15
C LEU A 318 19.14 8.46 -19.20
N ILE A 319 19.94 9.48 -19.49
CA ILE A 319 20.86 9.50 -20.61
C ILE A 319 22.23 9.90 -20.09
N ASP A 320 23.24 9.07 -20.33
CA ASP A 320 24.63 9.48 -20.27
C ASP A 320 25.00 10.18 -21.57
N PHE A 321 25.77 11.25 -21.48
CA PHE A 321 26.34 11.93 -22.64
C PHE A 321 27.85 12.09 -22.47
N TYR A 322 28.58 11.96 -23.57
CA TYR A 322 30.03 12.16 -23.63
C TYR A 322 30.36 13.16 -24.73
N LYS A 323 31.18 14.16 -24.41
CA LYS A 323 31.65 15.17 -25.35
C LYS A 323 33.03 14.79 -25.86
N ASP A 324 33.17 14.68 -27.18
CA ASP A 324 34.50 14.58 -27.78
C ASP A 324 35.25 15.90 -27.57
N ILE A 325 36.50 15.81 -27.11
CA ILE A 325 37.40 16.97 -27.12
C ILE A 325 37.84 17.15 -28.57
N LYS A 326 37.47 18.27 -29.18
CA LYS A 326 38.08 18.73 -30.43
C LYS A 326 39.53 19.16 -30.21
#